data_AF-A0A972HHA2-F1
#
_entry.id   AF-A0A972HHA2-F1
#
_cell.length_a   1.000
_cell.length_b   1.000
_cell.length_c   1.000
_cell.angle_alpha   90.00
_cell.angle_beta   90.00
_cell.angle_gamma   90.00
#
_symmetry.space_group_name_H-M   'P 1'
#
loop_
_entity.id
_entity.type
_entity.pdbx_description
1 polymer ?
#
loop_
_entity_poly.entity_id
_entity_poly.type
_entity_poly.pdbx_seq_one_letter_code
_entity_poly.pdbx_strand_id
1 'polypeptide(L)'
;MRLWKAVGDASYVLLLAALVLGPLAKLVPATRGWLRWRRQIGIWFALTASLHGFLILNGWARWSLRRFLGYEFIPQLGQEARLEPGFGLANIIGAVALFLALILAATSSDTALRRLGRPAWSWLHRLAQSVLILSLLHGGYFLFIHYTVSFHKAVPPDLDWFRLPFLGAGVAVIALQAATFIRVSEPGDPASVATAPRRRR
;
A
#
# COMPACT_ATOMS: atom_id res chain seq x y z
N MET A 1 -10.98 12.33 15.60
CA MET A 1 -9.96 11.52 14.89
C MET A 1 -8.78 12.40 14.50
N ARG A 2 -7.53 11.93 14.63
CA ARG A 2 -6.35 12.70 14.20
C ARG A 2 -6.25 12.68 12.67
N LEU A 3 -6.09 13.85 12.04
CA LEU A 3 -6.07 14.04 10.58
C LEU A 3 -5.07 13.12 9.88
N TRP A 4 -3.86 12.95 10.42
CA TRP A 4 -2.84 12.06 9.84
C TRP A 4 -3.34 10.63 9.62
N LYS A 5 -4.26 10.15 10.46
CA LYS A 5 -4.69 8.76 10.48
C LYS A 5 -5.74 8.58 9.41
N ALA A 6 -6.74 9.47 9.39
CA ALA A 6 -7.78 9.46 8.38
C ALA A 6 -7.19 9.55 6.96
N VAL A 7 -6.15 10.35 6.75
CA VAL A 7 -5.46 10.43 5.45
C VAL A 7 -4.69 9.14 5.14
N GLY A 8 -4.08 8.50 6.14
CA GLY A 8 -3.46 7.18 6.00
C GLY A 8 -4.47 6.11 5.60
N ASP A 9 -5.57 6.00 6.33
CA ASP A 9 -6.68 5.06 6.08
C ASP A 9 -7.28 5.29 4.67
N ALA A 10 -7.48 6.55 4.27
CA ALA A 10 -7.96 6.90 2.93
C ALA A 10 -6.98 6.49 1.82
N SER A 11 -5.68 6.71 2.02
CA SER A 11 -4.68 6.29 1.03
C SER A 11 -4.66 4.76 0.86
N TYR A 12 -4.78 4.00 1.95
CA TYR A 12 -4.92 2.55 1.89
C TYR A 12 -6.17 2.12 1.12
N VAL A 13 -7.33 2.72 1.36
CA VAL A 13 -8.56 2.43 0.62
C VAL A 13 -8.41 2.71 -0.88
N LEU A 14 -7.77 3.82 -1.25
CA LEU A 14 -7.50 4.16 -2.65
C LEU A 14 -6.54 3.17 -3.32
N LEU A 15 -5.52 2.70 -2.60
CA LEU A 15 -4.62 1.65 -3.08
C LEU A 15 -5.40 0.37 -3.39
N LEU A 16 -6.22 -0.10 -2.46
CA LEU A 16 -7.05 -1.30 -2.65
C LEU A 16 -8.01 -1.13 -3.83
N ALA A 17 -8.68 0.02 -3.92
CA ALA A 17 -9.58 0.33 -5.03
C ALA A 17 -8.85 0.24 -6.38
N ALA A 18 -7.64 0.81 -6.51
CA ALA A 18 -6.86 0.72 -7.73
C ALA A 18 -6.43 -0.71 -8.09
N LEU A 19 -6.15 -1.55 -7.08
CA LEU A 19 -5.71 -2.93 -7.27
C LEU A 19 -6.86 -3.90 -7.58
N VAL A 20 -8.06 -3.64 -7.07
CA VAL A 20 -9.26 -4.48 -7.31
C VAL A 20 -9.77 -4.36 -8.74
N LEU A 21 -9.65 -3.19 -9.37
CA LEU A 21 -10.23 -2.95 -10.70
C LEU A 21 -9.74 -3.93 -11.77
N GLY A 22 -8.47 -4.38 -11.71
CA GLY A 22 -7.90 -5.33 -12.67
C GLY A 22 -8.54 -6.73 -12.57
N PRO A 23 -8.42 -7.40 -11.42
CA PRO A 23 -9.11 -8.66 -11.12
C PRO A 23 -10.63 -8.60 -11.37
N LEU A 24 -11.28 -7.52 -10.92
CA LEU A 24 -12.73 -7.37 -11.05
C LEU A 24 -13.17 -7.32 -12.52
N ALA A 25 -12.44 -6.59 -13.37
CA ALA A 25 -12.73 -6.52 -14.81
C ALA A 25 -12.54 -7.85 -15.56
N LYS A 26 -11.69 -8.74 -15.03
CA LYS A 26 -11.49 -10.09 -15.56
C LYS A 26 -12.60 -11.04 -15.12
N LEU A 27 -13.00 -10.97 -13.85
CA LEU A 27 -14.01 -11.86 -13.28
C LEU A 27 -15.43 -11.47 -13.67
N VAL A 28 -15.73 -10.17 -13.71
CA VAL A 28 -17.05 -9.59 -13.94
C VAL A 28 -16.99 -8.64 -15.14
N PRO A 29 -17.33 -9.10 -16.37
CA PRO A 29 -17.21 -8.31 -17.60
C PRO A 29 -17.88 -6.94 -17.57
N ALA A 30 -18.99 -6.79 -16.82
CA ALA A 30 -19.70 -5.52 -16.67
C ALA A 30 -18.83 -4.39 -16.06
N THR A 31 -17.78 -4.74 -15.33
CA THR A 31 -16.90 -3.77 -14.65
C THR A 31 -15.70 -3.32 -15.50
N ARG A 32 -15.54 -3.84 -16.73
CA ARG A 32 -14.42 -3.46 -17.64
C ARG A 32 -14.33 -1.95 -17.87
N GLY A 33 -15.48 -1.28 -17.95
CA GLY A 33 -15.53 0.18 -18.13
C GLY A 33 -14.94 0.96 -16.95
N TRP A 34 -14.77 0.36 -15.77
CA TRP A 34 -14.20 1.02 -14.59
C TRP A 34 -12.68 1.09 -14.64
N LEU A 35 -12.02 0.28 -15.48
CA LEU A 35 -10.56 0.34 -15.66
C LEU A 35 -10.06 1.73 -16.07
N ARG A 36 -10.91 2.53 -16.71
CA ARG A 36 -10.61 3.93 -17.09
C ARG A 36 -10.23 4.81 -15.90
N TRP A 37 -10.70 4.47 -14.70
CA TRP A 37 -10.49 5.22 -13.45
C TRP A 37 -9.26 4.75 -12.65
N ARG A 38 -8.69 3.59 -13.00
CA ARG A 38 -7.60 2.97 -12.24
C ARG A 38 -6.41 3.92 -12.08
N ARG A 39 -6.08 4.67 -13.13
CA ARG A 39 -4.96 5.61 -13.13
C ARG A 39 -5.20 6.78 -12.19
N GLN A 40 -6.38 7.39 -12.26
CA GLN A 40 -6.77 8.54 -11.44
C GLN A 40 -6.83 8.14 -9.96
N ILE A 41 -7.41 6.98 -9.66
CA ILE A 41 -7.46 6.44 -8.29
C ILE A 41 -6.03 6.18 -7.77
N GLY A 42 -5.14 5.60 -8.59
CA GLY A 42 -3.74 5.39 -8.24
C GLY A 42 -2.96 6.68 -7.97
N ILE A 43 -3.25 7.75 -8.72
CA ILE A 43 -2.66 9.08 -8.48
C ILE A 43 -3.18 9.66 -7.16
N TRP A 44 -4.49 9.58 -6.90
CA TRP A 44 -5.06 10.02 -5.63
C TRP A 44 -4.51 9.24 -4.44
N PHE A 45 -4.30 7.92 -4.59
CA PHE A 45 -3.58 7.11 -3.61
C PHE A 45 -2.19 7.72 -3.31
N ALA A 46 -1.38 7.98 -4.33
CA ALA A 46 -0.05 8.53 -4.12
C ALA A 46 -0.08 9.91 -3.44
N LEU A 47 -0.98 10.81 -3.88
CA LEU A 47 -1.14 12.14 -3.29
C LEU A 47 -1.55 12.07 -1.81
N THR A 48 -2.52 11.22 -1.48
CA THR A 48 -2.96 11.02 -0.09
C THR A 48 -1.88 10.36 0.76
N ALA A 49 -1.14 9.38 0.23
CA ALA A 49 0.00 8.79 0.92
C ALA A 49 1.12 9.81 1.17
N SER A 50 1.39 10.71 0.21
CA SER A 50 2.33 11.81 0.39
C SER A 50 1.87 12.78 1.48
N LEU A 51 0.58 13.15 1.49
CA LEU A 51 0.02 14.00 2.54
C LEU A 51 0.12 13.33 3.91
N HIS A 52 -0.19 12.04 4.01
CA HIS A 52 0.00 11.26 5.24
C HIS A 52 1.46 11.33 5.71
N GLY A 53 2.42 11.02 4.84
CA GLY A 53 3.85 11.09 5.16
C GLY A 53 4.28 12.49 5.61
N PHE A 54 3.83 13.53 4.91
CA PHE A 54 4.09 14.93 5.28
C PHE A 54 3.55 15.28 6.67
N LEU A 55 2.33 14.87 7.01
CA LEU A 55 1.72 15.11 8.32
C LEU A 55 2.50 14.41 9.44
N ILE A 56 3.02 13.21 9.20
CA ILE A 56 3.88 12.49 10.16
C ILE A 56 5.23 13.20 10.32
N LEU A 57 5.88 13.59 9.21
CA LEU A 57 7.18 14.26 9.25
C LEU A 57 7.11 15.62 9.94
N ASN A 58 6.11 16.43 9.60
CA ASN A 58 5.96 17.78 10.14
C ASN A 58 5.37 17.77 11.55
N GLY A 59 4.33 16.96 11.78
CA GLY A 59 3.59 16.95 13.05
C GLY A 59 4.30 16.15 14.15
N TRP A 60 4.65 14.90 13.87
CA TRP A 60 5.21 13.99 14.88
C TRP A 60 6.74 14.02 14.91
N ALA A 61 7.38 13.69 13.77
CA ALA A 61 8.82 13.55 13.70
C ALA A 61 9.54 14.91 13.83
N ARG A 62 8.84 16.00 13.51
CA ARG A 62 9.37 17.38 13.48
C ARG A 62 10.67 17.45 12.68
N TRP A 63 10.69 16.78 11.53
CA TRP A 63 11.85 16.70 10.62
C TRP A 63 13.12 16.10 11.24
N SER A 64 13.03 15.41 12.38
CA SER A 64 14.15 14.69 13.00
C SER A 64 14.19 13.23 12.56
N LEU A 65 15.30 12.83 11.93
CA LEU A 65 15.54 11.43 11.57
C LEU A 65 15.59 10.51 12.79
N ARG A 66 16.16 10.99 13.91
CA ARG A 66 16.23 10.23 15.17
C ARG A 66 14.83 9.90 15.68
N ARG A 67 13.96 10.92 15.74
CA ARG A 67 12.55 10.71 16.09
C ARG A 67 11.86 9.80 15.11
N PHE A 68 12.02 10.02 13.80
CA PHE A 68 11.45 9.15 12.77
C PHE A 68 11.81 7.66 12.97
N LEU A 69 13.01 7.38 13.48
CA LEU A 69 13.48 6.03 13.80
C LEU A 69 13.09 5.52 15.21
N GLY A 70 12.33 6.31 15.99
CA GLY A 70 11.81 5.96 17.31
C GLY A 70 12.75 6.28 18.47
N TYR A 71 13.76 7.13 18.27
CA TYR A 71 14.63 7.60 19.33
C TYR A 71 14.04 8.82 20.02
N GLU A 72 13.97 8.75 21.34
CA GLU A 72 13.52 9.84 22.20
C GLU A 72 14.45 9.98 23.41
N PHE A 73 14.53 11.19 23.98
CA PHE A 73 15.24 11.42 25.22
C PHE A 73 14.44 10.87 26.40
N ILE A 74 15.04 9.98 27.19
CA ILE A 74 14.42 9.39 28.37
C ILE A 74 15.03 10.04 29.61
N PRO A 75 14.30 10.93 30.33
CA PRO A 75 14.85 11.66 31.47
C PRO A 75 15.44 10.76 32.56
N GLN A 76 14.85 9.59 32.77
CA GLN A 76 15.28 8.61 33.76
C GLN A 76 16.64 7.97 33.43
N LEU A 77 17.02 7.94 32.15
CA LEU A 77 18.29 7.38 31.68
C LEU A 77 19.33 8.48 31.39
N GLY A 78 18.92 9.76 31.33
CA GLY A 78 19.79 10.88 30.98
C GLY A 78 20.35 10.81 29.54
N GLN A 79 19.77 9.97 28.68
CA GLN A 79 20.26 9.74 27.32
C GLN A 79 19.12 9.47 26.33
N GLU A 80 19.42 9.62 25.04
CA GLU A 80 18.52 9.19 23.98
C GLU A 80 18.53 7.66 23.86
N ALA A 81 17.34 7.06 23.83
CA ALA A 81 17.19 5.64 23.62
C ALA A 81 16.01 5.36 22.69
N ARG A 82 16.05 4.18 22.05
CA ARG A 82 14.94 3.72 21.23
C ARG A 82 13.87 3.10 22.12
N LEU A 83 12.73 3.78 22.25
CA LEU A 83 11.62 3.29 23.09
C LEU A 83 10.98 2.03 22.49
N GLU A 84 10.80 2.00 21.17
CA GLU A 84 10.08 0.92 20.50
C GLU A 84 10.82 0.41 19.27
N PRO A 85 11.41 -0.79 19.35
CA PRO A 85 12.14 -1.39 18.25
C PRO A 85 11.40 -1.46 16.91
N GLY A 86 10.12 -1.82 16.95
CA GLY A 86 9.30 -1.97 15.75
C GLY A 86 8.90 -0.65 15.10
N PHE A 87 8.90 0.46 15.84
CA PHE A 87 8.37 1.74 15.38
C PHE A 87 9.20 2.32 14.23
N GLY A 88 10.52 2.39 14.41
CA GLY A 88 11.42 2.88 13.36
C GLY A 88 11.39 2.00 12.10
N LEU A 89 11.30 0.67 12.27
CA LEU A 89 11.19 -0.25 11.15
C LEU A 89 9.89 -0.04 10.36
N ALA A 90 8.76 0.09 11.06
CA ALA A 90 7.47 0.35 10.42
C ALA A 90 7.47 1.68 9.64
N ASN A 91 8.14 2.71 10.16
CA ASN A 91 8.30 3.97 9.47
C ASN A 91 9.17 3.85 8.21
N ILE A 92 10.26 3.10 8.25
CA ILE A 92 11.08 2.81 7.06
C ILE A 92 10.25 2.06 6.01
N ILE A 93 9.49 1.03 6.41
CA ILE A 93 8.60 0.28 5.51
C ILE A 93 7.60 1.23 4.84
N GLY A 94 6.97 2.12 5.61
CA GLY A 94 6.05 3.14 5.08
C GLY A 94 6.73 4.12 4.12
N ALA A 95 7.95 4.57 4.42
CA ALA A 95 8.72 5.44 3.55
C ALA A 95 9.10 4.77 2.22
N VAL A 96 9.50 3.49 2.25
CA VAL A 96 9.78 2.71 1.04
C VAL A 96 8.50 2.52 0.22
N ALA A 97 7.36 2.23 0.85
CA ALA A 97 6.08 2.14 0.17
C ALA A 97 5.71 3.45 -0.53
N LEU A 98 5.88 4.59 0.15
CA LEU A 98 5.65 5.92 -0.41
C LEU A 98 6.59 6.22 -1.58
N PHE A 99 7.88 5.90 -1.45
CA PHE A 99 8.85 6.09 -2.53
C PHE A 99 8.45 5.33 -3.79
N LEU A 100 8.08 4.05 -3.65
CA LEU A 100 7.59 3.24 -4.78
C LEU A 100 6.28 3.82 -5.34
N ALA A 101 5.34 4.24 -4.49
CA ALA A 101 4.10 4.87 -4.92
C ALA A 101 4.33 6.16 -5.74
N LEU A 102 5.31 6.97 -5.35
CA LEU A 102 5.70 8.17 -6.09
C LEU A 102 6.30 7.84 -7.47
N ILE A 103 7.12 6.79 -7.58
CA ILE A 103 7.62 6.30 -8.87
C ILE A 103 6.44 5.86 -9.78
N LEU A 104 5.48 5.12 -9.21
CA LEU A 104 4.29 4.69 -9.95
C LEU A 104 3.45 5.88 -10.40
N ALA A 105 3.26 6.88 -9.55
CA ALA A 105 2.53 8.10 -9.88
C ALA A 105 3.24 8.91 -10.98
N ALA A 106 4.55 9.11 -10.86
CA ALA A 106 5.35 9.83 -11.86
C ALA A 106 5.31 9.15 -13.25
N THR A 107 5.14 7.82 -13.28
CA THR A 107 5.04 7.04 -14.51
C THR A 107 3.60 6.71 -14.92
N SER A 108 2.61 7.34 -14.28
CA SER A 108 1.18 7.19 -14.59
C SER A 108 0.72 8.17 -15.68
N SER A 109 1.42 8.20 -16.81
CA SER A 109 1.04 9.03 -17.98
C SER A 109 1.30 8.31 -19.29
N ASP A 110 0.55 8.68 -20.34
CA ASP A 110 0.74 8.09 -21.67
C ASP A 110 2.12 8.46 -22.24
N THR A 111 2.65 9.63 -21.87
CA THR A 111 4.01 10.05 -22.22
C THR A 111 5.06 9.13 -21.58
N ALA A 112 4.91 8.78 -20.29
CA ALA A 112 5.81 7.84 -19.63
C ALA A 112 5.75 6.45 -20.26
N LEU A 113 4.55 5.96 -20.59
CA LEU A 113 4.37 4.70 -21.31
C LEU A 113 5.08 4.70 -22.68
N ARG A 114 4.96 5.78 -23.45
CA ARG A 114 5.64 5.90 -24.75
C ARG A 114 7.16 5.96 -24.61
N ARG A 115 7.69 6.65 -23.59
CA ARG A 115 9.13 6.77 -23.34
C ARG A 115 9.78 5.49 -22.83
N LEU A 116 9.13 4.79 -21.89
CA LEU A 116 9.64 3.55 -21.29
C LEU A 116 9.39 2.31 -22.18
N GLY A 117 8.37 2.37 -23.03
CA GLY A 117 7.86 1.21 -23.74
C GLY A 117 7.01 0.28 -22.87
N ARG A 118 6.15 -0.52 -23.52
CA ARG A 118 5.17 -1.38 -22.84
C ARG A 118 5.79 -2.40 -21.85
N PRO A 119 6.90 -3.12 -22.17
CA PRO A 119 7.43 -4.14 -21.27
C PRO A 119 7.98 -3.55 -19.96
N ALA A 120 8.81 -2.51 -20.05
CA ALA A 120 9.42 -1.85 -18.89
C ALA A 120 8.37 -1.13 -18.04
N TRP A 121 7.43 -0.43 -18.66
CA TRP A 121 6.32 0.21 -17.95
C TRP A 121 5.45 -0.81 -17.21
N SER A 122 5.12 -1.93 -17.85
CA SER A 122 4.36 -3.01 -17.21
C SER A 122 5.12 -3.64 -16.04
N TRP A 123 6.44 -3.85 -16.18
CA TRP A 123 7.28 -4.32 -15.08
C TRP A 123 7.27 -3.36 -13.90
N LEU A 124 7.46 -2.06 -14.16
CA LEU A 124 7.44 -1.04 -13.12
C LEU A 124 6.09 -1.02 -12.39
N HIS A 125 4.99 -1.07 -13.13
CA HIS A 125 3.64 -1.04 -12.54
C HIS A 125 3.25 -2.33 -11.80
N ARG A 126 4.01 -3.43 -11.93
CA ARG A 126 3.87 -4.59 -11.04
C ARG A 126 4.34 -4.31 -9.61
N LEU A 127 5.21 -3.31 -9.40
CA LEU A 127 5.62 -2.89 -8.05
C LEU A 127 4.45 -2.39 -7.19
N ALA A 128 3.28 -2.12 -7.78
CA ALA A 128 2.06 -1.85 -7.03
C ALA A 128 1.70 -3.00 -6.04
N GLN A 129 2.08 -4.24 -6.34
CA GLN A 129 1.92 -5.36 -5.40
C GLN A 129 2.91 -5.29 -4.24
N SER A 130 4.15 -4.84 -4.49
CA SER A 130 5.11 -4.56 -3.43
C SER A 130 4.61 -3.44 -2.52
N VAL A 131 4.01 -2.38 -3.09
CA VAL A 131 3.38 -1.30 -2.33
C VAL A 131 2.23 -1.82 -1.47
N LEU A 132 1.41 -2.74 -1.96
CA LEU A 132 0.36 -3.39 -1.15
C LEU A 132 0.94 -4.12 0.06
N ILE A 133 1.94 -4.99 -0.15
CA ILE A 133 2.55 -5.76 0.93
C ILE A 133 3.19 -4.83 1.97
N LEU A 134 3.95 -3.83 1.54
CA LEU A 134 4.57 -2.86 2.44
C LEU A 134 3.53 -2.05 3.22
N SER A 135 2.42 -1.66 2.57
CA SER A 135 1.32 -0.95 3.22
C SER A 135 0.60 -1.82 4.25
N LEU A 136 0.41 -3.12 3.96
CA LEU A 136 -0.14 -4.09 4.90
C LEU A 136 0.77 -4.27 6.12
N LEU A 137 2.09 -4.36 5.92
CA LEU A 137 3.05 -4.47 7.01
C LEU A 137 3.11 -3.19 7.86
N HIS A 138 3.21 -2.03 7.21
CA HIS A 138 3.24 -0.72 7.87
C HIS A 138 1.95 -0.46 8.67
N GLY A 139 0.79 -0.54 8.02
CA GLY A 139 -0.50 -0.32 8.68
C GLY A 139 -0.81 -1.39 9.72
N GLY A 140 -0.47 -2.66 9.42
CA GLY A 140 -0.67 -3.79 10.33
C GLY A 140 0.11 -3.63 11.63
N TYR A 141 1.37 -3.17 11.56
CA TYR A 141 2.13 -2.85 12.76
C TYR A 141 1.42 -1.80 13.62
N PHE A 142 0.99 -0.67 13.03
CA PHE A 142 0.35 0.40 13.81
C PHE A 142 -1.02 0.01 14.35
N LEU A 143 -1.82 -0.73 13.58
CA LEU A 143 -3.18 -1.11 13.94
C LEU A 143 -3.25 -2.28 14.93
N PHE A 144 -2.25 -3.17 14.96
CA PHE A 144 -2.33 -4.41 15.74
C PHE A 144 -1.19 -4.63 16.73
N ILE A 145 -0.04 -3.97 16.57
CA ILE A 145 1.15 -4.23 17.38
C ILE A 145 1.54 -2.99 18.19
N HIS A 146 1.57 -1.79 17.59
CA HIS A 146 2.10 -0.60 18.25
C HIS A 146 1.30 -0.14 19.47
N TYR A 147 -0.02 -0.34 19.47
CA TYR A 147 -0.91 0.05 20.57
C TYR A 147 -1.34 -1.12 21.47
N THR A 148 -0.50 -2.15 21.59
CA THR A 148 -0.68 -3.24 22.57
C THR A 148 0.03 -2.92 23.90
N VAL A 149 -0.20 -3.75 24.92
CA VAL A 149 0.45 -3.60 26.23
C VAL A 149 1.97 -3.63 26.05
N SER A 150 2.65 -2.61 26.58
CA SER A 150 4.10 -2.62 26.77
C SER A 150 4.46 -2.10 28.15
N PHE A 151 5.72 -2.29 28.58
CA PHE A 151 6.22 -1.81 29.87
C PHE A 151 6.10 -0.29 30.06
N HIS A 152 5.91 0.47 28.99
CA HIS A 152 5.80 1.93 28.97
C HIS A 152 4.51 2.46 28.33
N LYS A 153 3.56 1.58 27.96
CA LYS A 153 2.34 1.97 27.25
C LYS A 153 1.13 1.14 27.74
N ALA A 154 0.08 1.85 28.16
CA ALA A 154 -1.22 1.26 28.39
C ALA A 154 -2.00 1.11 27.07
N VAL A 155 -2.85 0.09 27.00
CA VAL A 155 -3.73 -0.11 25.83
C VAL A 155 -4.79 0.99 25.83
N PRO A 156 -5.03 1.66 24.69
CA PRO A 156 -6.15 2.59 24.57
C PRO A 156 -7.48 1.89 24.93
N PRO A 157 -8.40 2.57 25.64
CA PRO A 157 -9.68 1.97 26.05
C PRO A 157 -10.53 1.54 24.85
N ASP A 158 -10.43 2.28 23.74
CA ASP A 158 -11.12 1.98 22.49
C ASP A 158 -10.14 1.49 21.44
N LEU A 159 -10.42 0.31 20.89
CA LEU A 159 -9.71 -0.21 19.74
C LEU A 159 -10.11 0.54 18.47
N ASP A 160 -9.14 0.74 17.58
CA ASP A 160 -9.36 1.40 16.31
C ASP A 160 -10.35 0.61 15.44
N TRP A 161 -11.49 1.22 15.12
CA TRP A 161 -12.54 0.59 14.30
C TRP A 161 -12.03 0.15 12.92
N PHE A 162 -10.98 0.80 12.40
CA PHE A 162 -10.44 0.52 11.06
C PHE A 162 -9.65 -0.80 10.99
N ARG A 163 -9.35 -1.44 12.13
CA ARG A 163 -8.64 -2.73 12.18
C ARG A 163 -9.33 -3.81 11.35
N LEU A 164 -10.63 -4.00 11.56
CA LEU A 164 -11.38 -5.05 10.87
C LEU A 164 -11.57 -4.74 9.36
N PRO A 165 -11.98 -3.52 8.96
CA PRO A 165 -11.99 -3.12 7.55
C PRO A 165 -10.62 -3.26 6.87
N PHE A 166 -9.53 -2.87 7.52
CA PHE A 166 -8.18 -2.99 6.99
C PHE A 166 -7.83 -4.45 6.67
N LEU A 167 -8.01 -5.36 7.63
CA LEU A 167 -7.70 -6.76 7.46
C LEU A 167 -8.61 -7.41 6.41
N GLY A 168 -9.92 -7.21 6.55
CA GLY A 168 -10.92 -7.80 5.65
C GLY A 168 -10.74 -7.36 4.20
N ALA A 169 -10.54 -6.06 3.97
CA ALA A 169 -10.35 -5.53 2.62
C ALA A 169 -9.01 -5.99 2.01
N GLY A 170 -7.92 -6.00 2.79
CA GLY A 170 -6.63 -6.52 2.34
C GLY A 170 -6.69 -7.99 1.91
N VAL A 171 -7.30 -8.84 2.75
CA VAL A 171 -7.52 -10.26 2.43
C VAL A 171 -8.41 -10.43 1.21
N ALA A 172 -9.49 -9.63 1.09
CA ALA A 172 -10.38 -9.70 -0.06
C ALA A 172 -9.67 -9.35 -1.38
N VAL A 173 -8.78 -8.35 -1.40
CA VAL A 173 -7.99 -8.02 -2.60
C VAL A 173 -7.07 -9.19 -2.98
N ILE A 174 -6.37 -9.78 -2.00
CA ILE A 174 -5.48 -10.93 -2.24
C ILE A 174 -6.27 -12.13 -2.77
N ALA A 175 -7.41 -12.45 -2.15
CA ALA A 175 -8.29 -13.53 -2.56
C ALA A 175 -8.82 -13.32 -3.99
N LEU A 176 -9.23 -12.09 -4.33
CA LEU A 176 -9.71 -11.75 -5.67
C LEU A 176 -8.60 -11.89 -6.74
N GLN A 177 -7.37 -11.47 -6.41
CA GLN A 177 -6.21 -11.65 -7.29
C GLN A 177 -5.89 -13.13 -7.49
N ALA A 178 -5.93 -13.94 -6.41
CA ALA A 178 -5.71 -15.38 -6.49
C ALA A 178 -6.79 -16.09 -7.33
N ALA A 179 -8.07 -15.78 -7.10
CA ALA A 179 -9.19 -16.32 -7.89
C ALA A 179 -9.05 -15.99 -9.39
N THR A 180 -8.60 -14.77 -9.69
CA THR A 180 -8.33 -14.35 -11.07
C THR A 180 -7.17 -15.13 -11.69
N PHE A 181 -6.10 -15.37 -10.92
CA PHE A 181 -4.96 -16.16 -11.39
C PHE A 181 -5.38 -17.61 -11.71
N ILE A 182 -6.12 -18.24 -10.80
CA ILE A 182 -6.63 -19.61 -10.97
C ILE A 182 -7.47 -19.70 -12.25
N ARG A 183 -8.47 -18.82 -12.41
CA ARG A 183 -9.34 -18.82 -13.60
C ARG A 183 -8.57 -18.69 -14.91
N VAL A 184 -7.59 -17.78 -14.97
CA VAL A 184 -6.77 -17.57 -16.17
C VAL A 184 -5.84 -18.76 -16.46
N SER A 185 -5.50 -19.54 -15.44
CA SER A 185 -4.65 -20.74 -15.59
C SER A 185 -5.42 -22.01 -15.99
N GLU A 186 -6.76 -21.99 -15.98
CA GLU A 186 -7.58 -23.15 -16.36
C GLU A 186 -7.49 -23.46 -17.87
N PRO A 187 -7.28 -24.73 -18.25
CA PRO A 187 -7.31 -25.16 -19.65
C PRO A 187 -8.70 -24.93 -20.25
N GLY A 188 -8.79 -24.10 -21.31
CA GLY A 188 -10.04 -23.82 -22.01
C GLY A 188 -10.59 -22.39 -21.82
N ASP A 189 -9.98 -21.57 -20.96
CA ASP A 189 -10.30 -20.13 -20.94
C ASP A 189 -9.85 -19.50 -22.29
N PRO A 190 -10.72 -18.79 -23.04
CA PRO A 190 -10.32 -18.09 -24.25
C PRO A 190 -9.11 -17.15 -24.06
N ALA A 191 -8.84 -16.69 -22.83
CA ALA A 191 -7.63 -15.90 -22.51
C ALA A 191 -6.33 -16.73 -22.50
N SER A 192 -6.36 -18.02 -22.11
CA SER A 192 -5.18 -18.89 -22.08
C SER A 192 -4.81 -19.41 -23.48
N VAL A 193 -5.79 -19.54 -24.37
CA VAL A 193 -5.62 -19.93 -25.78
C VAL A 193 -4.86 -18.87 -26.60
N ALA A 194 -5.00 -17.59 -26.27
CA ALA A 194 -4.32 -16.50 -26.99
C ALA A 194 -2.81 -16.39 -26.71
N THR A 195 -2.34 -16.95 -25.59
CA THR A 195 -0.92 -16.95 -25.18
C THR A 195 -0.15 -18.20 -25.58
N ALA A 196 -0.81 -19.21 -26.15
CA ALA A 196 -0.11 -20.40 -26.63
C ALA A 196 0.83 -20.01 -27.79
N PRO A 197 2.14 -20.32 -27.72
CA PRO A 197 3.05 -20.02 -28.81
C PRO A 197 2.57 -20.75 -30.05
N ARG A 198 2.19 -20.00 -31.09
CA ARG A 198 1.94 -20.55 -32.42
C ARG A 198 3.20 -21.29 -32.84
N ARG A 199 3.20 -22.62 -32.71
CA ARG A 199 4.22 -23.49 -33.29
C ARG A 199 4.24 -23.18 -34.79
N ARG A 200 5.24 -22.43 -35.25
CA ARG A 200 5.54 -22.32 -36.67
C ARG A 200 5.95 -23.72 -37.12
N ARG A 201 5.14 -24.33 -37.99
CA ARG A 201 5.55 -25.47 -38.80
C ARG A 201 6.40 -24.96 -39.95
#